data_AF-A0A1V5UR74-F1
#
_entry.id   AF-A0A1V5UR74-F1
#
_cell.length_a   1.000
_cell.length_b   1.000
_cell.length_c   1.000
_cell.angle_alpha   90.00
_cell.angle_beta   90.00
_cell.angle_gamma   90.00
#
_symmetry.space_group_name_H-M   'P 1'
#
loop_
_entity.id
_entity.type
_entity.pdbx_description
1 polymer ?
#
loop_
_entity_poly.entity_id
_entity_poly.type
_entity_poly.pdbx_seq_one_letter_code
_entity_poly.pdbx_strand_id
1 'polypeptide(L)'
;MILFENQLYIEFPSKRDYIDFVSNKVVSAVNTIAQEVHSQNITDDALISQDLNIFGFGMNLSIDEALKNAIVHGNKADPRKKVALSYYINSERLEIIVRDEGIGFDHKNYKANMEVDAEAGRGLLLINNFMDEIKFNEPGNEIKMIKYLGKSKTAREDF
;
A
#
# COMPACT_ATOMS: atom_id res chain seq x y z
N MET A 1 2.85 13.36 24.82
CA MET A 1 2.14 12.55 23.82
C MET A 1 2.22 13.31 22.50
N ILE A 2 3.12 12.91 21.61
CA ILE A 2 3.26 13.56 20.29
C ILE A 2 2.22 12.92 19.38
N LEU A 3 1.35 13.73 18.77
CA LEU A 3 0.41 13.27 17.76
C LEU A 3 1.19 13.10 16.45
N PHE A 4 1.47 11.86 16.07
CA PHE A 4 1.99 11.54 14.73
C PHE A 4 0.79 11.43 13.80
N GLU A 5 0.58 12.44 12.97
CA GLU A 5 -0.46 12.43 11.95
C GLU A 5 0.14 13.07 10.69
N ASN A 6 0.25 12.28 9.62
CA ASN A 6 0.70 12.78 8.33
C ASN A 6 -0.20 12.24 7.22
N GLN A 7 -0.45 13.10 6.24
CA GLN A 7 -1.26 12.79 5.08
C GLN A 7 -0.65 13.37 3.82
N LEU A 8 -0.80 12.65 2.73
CA LEU A 8 -0.39 13.08 1.40
C LEU A 8 -1.48 12.73 0.41
N TYR A 9 -1.66 13.60 -0.58
CA TYR A 9 -2.49 13.35 -1.75
C TYR A 9 -1.74 13.79 -2.99
N ILE A 10 -1.66 12.93 -4.01
CA ILE A 10 -1.02 13.19 -5.29
C ILE A 10 -1.93 12.66 -6.40
N GLU A 11 -2.18 13.48 -7.41
CA GLU A 11 -2.67 13.01 -8.71
C GLU A 11 -1.57 13.15 -9.76
N PHE A 12 -1.48 12.17 -10.66
CA PHE A 12 -0.50 12.18 -11.73
C PHE A 12 -1.02 11.45 -12.98
N PRO A 13 -0.45 11.72 -14.17
CA PRO A 13 -0.85 11.05 -15.40
C PRO A 13 -0.66 9.54 -15.30
N SER A 14 -1.57 8.78 -15.90
CA SER A 14 -1.54 7.31 -15.93
C SER A 14 -0.48 6.76 -16.90
N LYS A 15 0.78 7.04 -16.59
CA LYS A 15 1.98 6.63 -17.34
C LYS A 15 2.92 5.85 -16.43
N ARG A 16 3.50 4.76 -16.94
CA ARG A 16 4.37 3.85 -16.17
C ARG A 16 5.59 4.55 -15.57
N ASP A 17 6.14 5.55 -16.25
CA ASP A 17 7.32 6.29 -15.80
C ASP A 17 7.10 7.06 -14.47
N TYR A 18 5.85 7.23 -14.03
CA TYR A 18 5.54 7.85 -12.74
C TYR A 18 5.56 6.86 -11.57
N ILE A 19 5.55 5.55 -11.81
CA ILE A 19 5.45 4.53 -10.75
C ILE A 19 6.62 4.69 -9.77
N ASP A 20 7.85 4.57 -10.26
CA ASP A 20 9.05 4.64 -9.42
C ASP A 20 9.13 5.96 -8.68
N PHE A 21 8.83 7.08 -9.35
CA PHE A 21 8.88 8.40 -8.73
C PHE A 21 7.87 8.55 -7.59
N VAL A 22 6.62 8.15 -7.80
CA VAL A 22 5.56 8.28 -6.80
C VAL A 22 5.78 7.30 -5.66
N SER A 23 6.12 6.03 -5.97
CA SER A 23 6.38 4.99 -4.98
C SER A 23 7.53 5.36 -4.04
N ASN A 24 8.67 5.76 -4.60
CA ASN A 24 9.83 6.19 -3.80
C ASN A 24 9.49 7.37 -2.88
N LYS A 25 8.73 8.36 -3.37
CA LYS A 25 8.32 9.52 -2.57
C LYS A 25 7.43 9.12 -1.39
N VAL A 26 6.48 8.21 -1.61
CA VAL A 26 5.55 7.74 -0.58
C VAL A 26 6.29 6.87 0.44
N VAL A 27 7.07 5.90 -0.04
CA VAL A 27 7.81 4.98 0.84
C VAL A 27 8.85 5.70 1.67
N SER A 28 9.56 6.67 1.10
CA SER A 28 10.48 7.51 1.88
C SER A 28 9.76 8.22 3.02
N ALA A 29 8.60 8.83 2.77
CA ALA A 29 7.85 9.55 3.80
C ALA A 29 7.31 8.60 4.88
N VAL A 30 6.76 7.45 4.46
CA VAL A 30 6.23 6.42 5.36
C VAL A 30 7.34 5.84 6.24
N ASN A 31 8.51 5.53 5.67
CA ASN A 31 9.64 4.96 6.42
C ASN A 31 10.19 5.95 7.46
N THR A 32 10.28 7.24 7.13
CA THR A 32 10.69 8.28 8.10
C THR A 32 9.76 8.28 9.31
N ILE A 33 8.45 8.24 9.10
CA ILE A 33 7.46 8.27 10.19
C ILE A 33 7.45 6.95 10.96
N ALA A 34 7.58 5.82 10.28
CA ALA A 34 7.66 4.52 10.92
C ALA A 34 8.88 4.40 11.85
N GLN A 35 10.03 4.94 11.42
CA GLN A 35 11.24 5.05 12.26
C GLN A 35 11.00 5.90 13.51
N GLU A 36 10.35 7.06 13.37
CA GLU A 36 10.01 7.94 14.49
C GLU A 36 9.08 7.25 15.51
N VAL A 37 8.06 6.54 15.03
CA VAL A 37 7.13 5.76 15.87
C VAL A 37 7.86 4.63 16.61
N HIS A 38 8.83 3.99 15.96
CA HIS A 38 9.56 2.86 16.55
C HIS A 38 10.64 3.30 17.55
N SER A 39 11.33 4.42 17.30
CA SER A 39 12.37 4.98 18.18
C SER A 39 11.89 5.31 19.61
N GLN A 40 10.58 5.39 19.81
CA GLN A 40 9.97 5.64 21.11
C GLN A 40 9.77 4.38 21.97
N ASN A 41 9.95 3.17 21.41
CA ASN A 41 9.38 1.97 21.98
C ASN A 41 10.33 0.87 22.51
N ILE A 42 11.66 0.79 22.24
CA ILE A 42 12.59 -0.21 22.87
C ILE A 42 14.07 -0.01 22.43
N THR A 43 15.02 -0.62 23.17
CA THR A 43 16.49 -0.42 23.26
C THR A 43 17.41 -1.30 22.39
N ASP A 44 16.93 -2.09 21.40
CA ASP A 44 17.76 -3.09 20.70
C ASP A 44 17.86 -2.87 19.16
N ASP A 45 18.86 -2.10 18.72
CA ASP A 45 18.97 -1.52 17.37
C ASP A 45 18.95 -2.51 16.20
N ALA A 46 19.43 -3.75 16.38
CA ALA A 46 19.60 -4.71 15.28
C ALA A 46 18.26 -5.31 14.81
N LEU A 47 17.41 -5.75 15.74
CA LEU A 47 16.10 -6.32 15.42
C LEU A 47 15.18 -5.27 14.78
N ILE A 48 15.26 -4.03 15.28
CA ILE A 48 14.57 -2.85 14.76
C ILE A 48 14.92 -2.62 13.30
N SER A 49 16.21 -2.67 12.97
CA SER A 49 16.68 -2.46 11.59
C SER A 49 16.12 -3.52 10.63
N GLN A 50 16.00 -4.77 11.08
CA GLN A 50 15.46 -5.86 10.26
C GLN A 50 13.95 -5.68 10.02
N ASP A 51 13.18 -5.38 11.07
CA ASP A 51 11.73 -5.18 10.95
C ASP A 51 11.39 -3.97 10.07
N LEU A 52 12.14 -2.88 10.21
CA LEU A 52 11.99 -1.70 9.35
C LEU A 52 12.36 -1.98 7.89
N ASN A 53 13.38 -2.80 7.64
CA ASN A 53 13.74 -3.21 6.27
C ASN A 53 12.64 -4.06 5.63
N ILE A 54 12.09 -5.04 6.38
CA ILE A 54 10.98 -5.88 5.89
C ILE A 54 9.73 -5.03 5.64
N PHE A 55 9.43 -4.10 6.55
CA PHE A 55 8.33 -3.15 6.39
C PHE A 55 8.50 -2.30 5.14
N GLY A 56 9.65 -1.63 4.97
CA GLY A 56 9.92 -0.78 3.82
C GLY A 56 9.89 -1.54 2.50
N PHE A 57 10.43 -2.76 2.47
CA PHE A 57 10.33 -3.65 1.31
C PHE A 57 8.87 -3.97 0.97
N GLY A 58 8.07 -4.36 1.97
CA GLY A 58 6.66 -4.64 1.79
C GLY A 58 5.85 -3.45 1.30
N MET A 59 6.17 -2.25 1.78
CA MET A 59 5.52 -1.00 1.33
C MET A 59 5.85 -0.68 -0.13
N ASN A 60 7.12 -0.76 -0.53
CA ASN A 60 7.52 -0.58 -1.94
C ASN A 60 6.74 -1.53 -2.85
N LEU A 61 6.78 -2.83 -2.54
CA LEU A 61 6.14 -3.85 -3.38
C LEU A 61 4.62 -3.64 -3.48
N SER A 62 3.97 -3.33 -2.36
CA SER A 62 2.51 -3.16 -2.33
C SER A 62 2.06 -1.91 -3.09
N ILE A 63 2.82 -0.80 -2.96
CA ILE A 63 2.53 0.44 -3.67
C ILE A 63 2.79 0.26 -5.17
N ASP A 64 3.90 -0.35 -5.57
CA ASP A 64 4.23 -0.59 -6.98
C ASP A 64 3.16 -1.43 -7.67
N GLU A 65 2.72 -2.53 -7.05
CA GLU A 65 1.66 -3.37 -7.61
C GLU A 65 0.31 -2.66 -7.66
N ALA A 66 -0.04 -1.87 -6.65
CA ALA A 66 -1.27 -1.09 -6.67
C ALA A 66 -1.25 -0.02 -7.77
N LEU A 67 -0.13 0.69 -7.94
CA LEU A 67 0.06 1.68 -9.00
C LEU A 67 0.05 1.03 -10.38
N LYS A 68 0.73 -0.11 -10.55
CA LYS A 68 0.71 -0.88 -11.80
C LYS A 68 -0.70 -1.34 -12.15
N ASN A 69 -1.47 -1.83 -11.17
CA ASN A 69 -2.87 -2.21 -11.36
C ASN A 69 -3.72 -1.03 -11.82
N ALA A 70 -3.64 0.11 -11.12
CA ALA A 70 -4.35 1.32 -11.48
C ALA A 70 -4.01 1.81 -12.91
N ILE A 71 -2.71 1.87 -13.23
CA ILE A 71 -2.23 2.40 -14.52
C ILE A 71 -2.54 1.43 -15.66
N VAL A 72 -2.13 0.17 -15.54
CA VAL A 72 -2.14 -0.81 -16.64
C VAL A 72 -3.51 -1.47 -16.76
N HIS A 73 -4.12 -1.88 -15.64
CA HIS A 73 -5.35 -2.65 -15.66
C HIS A 73 -6.59 -1.75 -15.57
N GLY A 74 -6.60 -0.75 -14.70
CA GLY A 74 -7.70 0.20 -14.56
C GLY A 74 -7.79 1.17 -15.74
N ASN A 75 -6.75 2.00 -15.90
CA ASN A 75 -6.69 3.04 -16.92
C ASN A 75 -6.22 2.60 -18.31
N LYS A 76 -5.81 1.33 -18.48
CA LYS A 76 -5.29 0.79 -19.75
C LYS A 76 -4.10 1.58 -20.31
N ALA A 77 -3.29 2.14 -19.42
CA ALA A 77 -2.17 3.03 -19.72
C ALA A 77 -2.55 4.23 -20.61
N ASP A 78 -3.80 4.70 -20.55
CA ASP A 78 -4.24 5.90 -21.26
C ASP A 78 -3.63 7.15 -20.60
N PRO A 79 -2.71 7.87 -21.28
CA PRO A 79 -2.01 9.01 -20.68
C PRO A 79 -2.91 10.23 -20.44
N ARG A 80 -4.16 10.21 -20.96
CA ARG A 80 -5.16 11.24 -20.70
C ARG A 80 -5.88 11.05 -19.37
N LYS A 81 -5.79 9.84 -18.81
CA LYS A 81 -6.33 9.51 -17.49
C LYS A 81 -5.30 9.77 -16.39
N LYS A 82 -5.79 9.84 -15.16
CA LYS A 82 -5.01 10.05 -13.96
C LYS A 82 -5.11 8.87 -13.00
N VAL A 83 -4.10 8.77 -12.15
CA VAL A 83 -4.13 7.96 -10.94
C VAL A 83 -3.98 8.90 -9.75
N ALA A 84 -4.80 8.68 -8.73
CA ALA A 84 -4.71 9.36 -7.45
C ALA A 84 -4.13 8.40 -6.42
N LEU A 85 -3.12 8.85 -5.68
CA LEU A 85 -2.59 8.17 -4.52
C LEU A 85 -2.72 9.08 -3.30
N SER A 86 -3.22 8.53 -2.21
CA SER A 86 -3.14 9.17 -0.90
C SER A 86 -2.65 8.21 0.15
N TYR A 87 -2.04 8.75 1.20
CA TYR A 87 -1.81 7.99 2.42
C TYR A 87 -2.20 8.80 3.64
N TYR A 88 -2.50 8.08 4.70
CA TYR A 88 -2.69 8.57 6.05
C TYR A 88 -1.89 7.67 6.99
N ILE A 89 -1.07 8.23 7.87
CA ILE A 89 -0.30 7.47 8.84
C ILE A 89 -0.37 8.14 10.20
N ASN A 90 -0.62 7.31 11.22
CA ASN A 90 -0.55 7.71 12.61
C ASN A 90 0.16 6.64 13.45
N SER A 91 0.18 6.78 14.77
CA SER A 91 0.82 5.81 15.68
C SER A 91 0.19 4.41 15.66
N GLU A 92 -1.05 4.27 15.17
CA GLU A 92 -1.78 3.00 15.16
C GLU A 92 -1.67 2.29 13.81
N ARG A 93 -1.81 3.02 12.71
CA ARG A 93 -1.89 2.45 11.36
C ARG A 93 -1.42 3.39 10.25
N LEU A 94 -1.05 2.76 9.15
CA LEU A 94 -0.87 3.35 7.83
C LEU A 94 -2.04 2.90 6.94
N GLU A 95 -2.70 3.85 6.30
CA GLU A 95 -3.63 3.64 5.20
C GLU A 95 -3.02 4.21 3.91
N ILE A 96 -3.03 3.42 2.84
CA ILE A 96 -2.66 3.86 1.49
C ILE A 96 -3.85 3.60 0.58
N ILE A 97 -4.23 4.59 -0.21
CA ILE A 97 -5.35 4.51 -1.14
C ILE A 97 -4.83 4.85 -2.53
N VAL A 98 -5.08 3.96 -3.49
CA VAL A 98 -4.78 4.17 -4.91
C VAL A 98 -6.09 4.06 -5.69
N ARG A 99 -6.40 5.09 -6.48
CA ARG A 99 -7.61 5.17 -7.31
C ARG A 99 -7.28 5.49 -8.76
N ASP A 100 -7.92 4.78 -9.67
CA ASP A 100 -7.88 5.04 -11.11
C ASP A 100 -9.24 5.52 -11.67
N GLU A 101 -9.26 5.88 -12.95
CA GLU A 101 -10.44 6.35 -13.69
C GLU A 101 -10.99 5.25 -14.64
N GLY A 102 -10.64 3.99 -14.36
CA GLY A 102 -11.19 2.81 -15.00
C GLY A 102 -12.60 2.50 -14.51
N ILE A 103 -13.20 1.50 -15.16
CA ILE A 103 -14.56 1.03 -14.86
C ILE A 103 -14.65 0.18 -13.59
N GLY A 104 -13.50 -0.14 -12.97
CA GLY A 104 -13.39 -1.07 -11.86
C GLY A 104 -13.41 -2.54 -12.28
N PHE A 105 -13.45 -3.44 -11.30
CA PHE A 105 -13.52 -4.89 -11.49
C PHE A 105 -14.40 -5.53 -10.43
N ASP A 106 -14.89 -6.73 -10.69
CA ASP A 106 -15.63 -7.50 -9.68
C ASP A 106 -14.68 -8.00 -8.57
N HIS A 107 -14.60 -7.22 -7.51
CA HIS A 107 -13.72 -7.46 -6.37
C HIS A 107 -14.36 -8.32 -5.27
N LYS A 108 -15.64 -8.70 -5.40
CA LYS A 108 -16.37 -9.44 -4.35
C LYS A 108 -15.72 -10.78 -4.04
N ASN A 109 -15.10 -11.39 -5.04
CA ASN A 109 -14.33 -12.61 -4.91
C ASN A 109 -12.86 -12.42 -5.34
N TYR A 110 -12.26 -11.25 -5.07
CA TYR A 110 -10.88 -10.98 -5.53
C TYR A 110 -9.88 -12.06 -5.06
N LYS A 111 -10.09 -12.67 -3.90
CA LYS A 111 -9.27 -13.79 -3.39
C LYS A 111 -9.33 -15.02 -4.28
N ALA A 112 -10.49 -15.35 -4.87
CA ALA A 112 -10.60 -16.42 -5.85
C ALA A 112 -9.93 -16.00 -7.18
N ASN A 113 -10.02 -14.72 -7.55
CA ASN A 113 -9.38 -14.19 -8.76
C ASN A 113 -7.83 -14.17 -8.66
N MET A 114 -7.26 -14.16 -7.45
CA MET A 114 -5.82 -14.27 -7.22
C MET A 114 -5.23 -15.60 -7.73
N GLU A 115 -6.04 -16.66 -7.80
CA GLU A 115 -5.60 -17.99 -8.26
C GLU A 115 -5.75 -18.19 -9.77
N VAL A 116 -6.55 -17.34 -10.45
CA VAL A 116 -7.01 -17.58 -11.83
C VAL A 116 -6.25 -16.73 -12.85
N ASP A 117 -5.86 -15.50 -12.51
CA ASP A 117 -5.08 -14.63 -13.41
C ASP A 117 -3.60 -14.66 -13.01
N ALA A 118 -2.77 -15.27 -13.87
CA ALA A 118 -1.35 -15.48 -13.57
C ALA A 118 -0.54 -14.19 -13.43
N GLU A 119 -0.98 -13.06 -13.98
CA GLU A 119 -0.25 -11.78 -13.89
C GLU A 119 -0.93 -10.79 -12.93
N ALA A 120 -2.25 -10.58 -13.05
CA ALA A 120 -2.98 -9.67 -12.15
C ALA A 120 -3.21 -10.28 -10.75
N GLY A 121 -3.39 -11.60 -10.68
CA GLY A 121 -3.59 -12.32 -9.42
C GLY A 121 -2.35 -12.34 -8.53
N ARG A 122 -1.16 -12.30 -9.14
CA ARG A 122 0.12 -12.19 -8.39
C ARG A 122 0.24 -10.85 -7.68
N GLY A 123 -0.13 -9.74 -8.32
CA GLY A 123 -0.04 -8.41 -7.72
C GLY A 123 -0.89 -8.30 -6.45
N LEU A 124 -2.16 -8.74 -6.52
CA LEU A 124 -3.05 -8.75 -5.35
C LEU A 124 -2.58 -9.72 -4.25
N LEU A 125 -2.00 -10.87 -4.62
CA LEU A 125 -1.38 -11.79 -3.66
C LEU A 125 -0.21 -11.14 -2.91
N LEU A 126 0.66 -10.42 -3.63
CA LEU A 126 1.78 -9.70 -3.02
C LEU A 126 1.29 -8.65 -2.04
N ILE A 127 0.33 -7.81 -2.44
CA ILE A 127 -0.27 -6.81 -1.54
C ILE A 127 -0.88 -7.50 -0.31
N ASN A 128 -1.62 -8.59 -0.49
CA ASN A 128 -2.24 -9.34 0.61
C ASN A 128 -1.24 -9.95 1.59
N ASN A 129 -0.02 -10.26 1.15
CA ASN A 129 1.01 -10.82 2.02
C ASN A 129 1.69 -9.77 2.92
N PHE A 130 1.74 -8.51 2.49
CA PHE A 130 2.40 -7.43 3.25
C PHE A 130 1.43 -6.55 4.03
N MET A 131 0.20 -6.40 3.54
CA MET A 131 -0.84 -5.58 4.14
C MET A 131 -1.71 -6.39 5.10
N ASP A 132 -2.34 -5.71 6.05
CA ASP A 132 -3.17 -6.32 7.08
C ASP A 132 -4.65 -6.36 6.68
N GLU A 133 -5.13 -5.32 6.01
CA GLU A 133 -6.45 -5.29 5.38
C GLU A 133 -6.35 -4.70 3.98
N ILE A 134 -7.20 -5.21 3.09
CA ILE A 134 -7.42 -4.67 1.75
C ILE A 134 -8.92 -4.45 1.59
N LYS A 135 -9.29 -3.26 1.12
CA LYS A 135 -10.67 -2.89 0.80
C LYS A 135 -10.70 -2.32 -0.61
N PHE A 136 -11.80 -2.56 -1.31
CA PHE A 136 -12.08 -1.97 -2.61
C PHE A 136 -13.35 -1.14 -2.50
N ASN A 137 -13.45 -0.06 -3.27
CA ASN A 137 -14.72 0.64 -3.44
C ASN A 137 -15.63 -0.16 -4.39
N GLU A 138 -16.91 0.19 -4.43
CA GLU A 138 -17.73 -0.07 -5.62
C GLU A 138 -17.53 1.14 -6.55
N PRO A 139 -17.01 0.98 -7.79
CA PRO A 139 -17.04 -0.22 -8.63
C PRO A 139 -15.75 -1.08 -8.68
N GLY A 140 -14.75 -0.83 -7.83
CA GLY A 140 -13.50 -1.59 -7.80
C GLY A 140 -12.33 -0.90 -8.49
N ASN A 141 -12.40 0.41 -8.69
CA ASN A 141 -11.30 1.23 -9.24
C ASN A 141 -10.51 1.97 -8.15
N GLU A 142 -10.73 1.63 -6.89
CA GLU A 142 -9.94 2.07 -5.75
C GLU A 142 -9.57 0.87 -4.89
N ILE A 143 -8.29 0.80 -4.52
CA ILE A 143 -7.79 -0.09 -3.48
C ILE A 143 -7.35 0.73 -2.28
N LYS A 144 -7.83 0.35 -1.10
CA LYS A 144 -7.36 0.82 0.21
C LYS A 144 -6.60 -0.31 0.88
N MET A 145 -5.34 -0.05 1.21
CA MET A 145 -4.43 -0.96 1.88
C MET A 145 -4.14 -0.44 3.29
N ILE A 146 -4.26 -1.29 4.31
CA ILE A 146 -4.07 -0.90 5.72
C ILE A 146 -2.97 -1.75 6.35
N LYS A 147 -2.06 -1.11 7.09
CA LYS A 147 -1.00 -1.74 7.90
C LYS A 147 -1.03 -1.20 9.32
N TYR A 148 -1.08 -2.06 10.32
CA TYR A 148 -1.06 -1.68 11.74
C TYR A 148 0.39 -1.58 12.24
N LEU A 149 0.74 -0.48 12.90
CA LEU A 149 2.11 -0.13 13.31
C LEU A 149 2.43 -0.46 14.77
N GLY A 150 1.43 -0.90 15.55
CA GLY A 150 1.54 -1.18 16.99
C GLY A 150 1.19 -2.61 17.43
N LYS A 151 0.97 -3.56 16.50
CA LYS A 151 0.74 -4.97 16.86
C LYS A 151 1.92 -5.83 16.43
N SER A 152 2.62 -6.41 17.40
CA SER A 152 3.55 -7.51 17.12
C SER A 152 2.76 -8.67 16.51
N LYS A 153 3.39 -9.36 15.55
CA LYS A 153 2.81 -10.47 14.76
C LYS A 153 2.29 -11.65 15.61
N THR A 154 2.57 -11.68 16.91
CA THR A 154 2.21 -12.73 17.88
C THR A 154 0.72 -12.81 18.25
N ALA A 155 -0.13 -11.88 17.81
CA ALA A 155 -1.57 -11.89 18.14
C ALA A 155 -2.48 -12.41 17.01
N ARG A 156 -1.93 -13.07 15.97
CA ARG A 156 -2.67 -13.51 14.78
C ARG A 156 -2.95 -15.01 14.68
N GLU A 157 -2.70 -15.79 15.73
CA GLU A 157 -2.97 -17.24 15.72
C GLU A 157 -4.36 -17.63 16.25
N ASP A 158 -5.16 -16.70 16.77
CA ASP A 158 -6.51 -17.01 17.22
C ASP A 158 -7.54 -16.26 16.36
N PHE A 159 -8.05 -16.87 15.29
CA PHE A 159 -9.44 -16.81 14.78
C PHE A 159 -9.61 -17.69 13.54
#